data_AF-A0A087RU79-F1
#
_entry.id   AF-A0A087RU79-F1
#
_cell.length_a   1.000
_cell.length_b   1.000
_cell.length_c   1.000
_cell.angle_alpha   90.00
_cell.angle_beta   90.00
_cell.angle_gamma   90.00
#
_symmetry.space_group_name_H-M   'P 1'
#
loop_
_entity.id
_entity.type
_entity.pdbx_description
1 polymer ?
#
loop_
_entity_poly.entity_id
_entity_poly.type
_entity_poly.pdbx_seq_one_letter_code
_entity_poly.pdbx_strand_id
1 'polypeptide(L)'
;MTLKQLENLIEVDQDITDDAYGTYYDKRTIEQLLNYGIILLDKPPGPTSHETVAWTKRILKLPKIGHSGTLDPQVSGVLPLGLGEATKALGVLLFGPKEYHALGRVHSLPSKEKLHEVIELLTGEIYQKPPQRSAVVRQTRTRTIYEFEVLEQKERLLLTRVLCEAGTYIRKLYYDLGEILGPGATMIELRRTRVDQFRETDGLVTLHELANAFALWEEKKDDSKLKSMIQPVEHALSELKSVVIRDSAIDAMCHGAQLAIPGILQISPNLKKGDIVGIYTQKGEAVALAEATMSGQEIQDAVKGYAFETKRIIMAPNTYPKKYLIDVKNTSQLVYVEGAGISVVTEKFDFKKGEEIKIKIINTGTVPLIFSDASYGLRITGLSGILMYTPTSAQVESELKPNDEIEFSWDQIKNDGDDALEGLYKISAKGFDPAGDKVERSTTVTIWK
;
A
#
# COMPACT_ATOMS: atom_id res chain seq x y z
N MET A 1 -15.81 6.80 -2.08
CA MET A 1 -15.26 6.85 -3.46
C MET A 1 -13.95 6.09 -3.42
N THR A 2 -13.78 5.07 -4.26
CA THR A 2 -12.56 4.25 -4.35
C THR A 2 -11.34 5.12 -4.64
N LEU A 3 -10.17 4.76 -4.08
CA LEU A 3 -8.90 5.41 -4.39
C LEU A 3 -8.57 5.22 -5.88
N LYS A 4 -8.27 6.30 -6.61
CA LYS A 4 -7.93 6.28 -8.05
C LYS A 4 -6.90 5.21 -8.40
N GLN A 5 -5.87 5.04 -7.57
CA GLN A 5 -4.80 4.07 -7.81
C GLN A 5 -5.20 2.60 -7.61
N LEU A 6 -6.39 2.34 -7.06
CA LEU A 6 -6.98 1.01 -6.89
C LEU A 6 -8.08 0.71 -7.92
N GLU A 7 -8.32 1.62 -8.87
CA GLU A 7 -9.25 1.41 -9.97
C GLU A 7 -8.56 0.64 -11.10
N ASN A 8 -9.34 -0.18 -11.83
CA ASN A 8 -8.90 -0.91 -13.02
C ASN A 8 -7.67 -1.83 -12.80
N LEU A 9 -7.56 -2.44 -11.62
CA LEU A 9 -6.52 -3.43 -11.36
C LEU A 9 -6.81 -4.75 -12.12
N ILE A 10 -5.74 -5.44 -12.51
CA ILE A 10 -5.78 -6.77 -13.09
C ILE A 10 -5.88 -7.77 -11.94
N GLU A 11 -6.89 -8.63 -11.99
CA GLU A 11 -7.05 -9.72 -11.03
C GLU A 11 -6.06 -10.85 -11.32
N VAL A 12 -5.28 -11.22 -10.32
CA VAL A 12 -4.34 -12.35 -10.34
C VAL A 12 -4.96 -13.54 -9.59
N ASP A 13 -5.67 -13.26 -8.50
CA ASP A 13 -6.31 -14.26 -7.64
C ASP A 13 -7.44 -13.61 -6.81
N GLN A 14 -8.26 -14.43 -6.15
CA GLN A 14 -9.39 -13.98 -5.32
C GLN A 14 -9.25 -14.44 -3.86
N ASP A 15 -9.72 -13.59 -2.94
CA ASP A 15 -9.91 -13.89 -1.53
C ASP A 15 -11.00 -13.00 -0.95
N ILE A 16 -11.36 -13.24 0.31
CA ILE A 16 -12.29 -12.41 1.06
C ILE A 16 -11.54 -11.78 2.24
N THR A 17 -11.68 -10.47 2.42
CA THR A 17 -11.12 -9.80 3.60
C THR A 17 -12.00 -10.02 4.83
N ASP A 18 -11.38 -10.18 5.98
CA ASP A 18 -12.07 -10.34 7.25
C ASP A 18 -12.30 -8.97 7.89
N ASP A 19 -13.56 -8.54 7.98
CA ASP A 19 -13.96 -7.24 8.53
C ASP A 19 -13.67 -7.10 10.05
N ALA A 20 -13.28 -8.17 10.74
CA ALA A 20 -12.83 -8.09 12.13
C ALA A 20 -11.46 -7.40 12.30
N TYR A 21 -10.68 -7.25 11.22
CA TYR A 21 -9.32 -6.71 11.26
C TYR A 21 -9.12 -5.52 10.31
N GLY A 22 -8.21 -4.62 10.67
CA GLY A 22 -7.97 -3.38 9.92
C GLY A 22 -9.18 -2.45 9.90
N THR A 23 -9.15 -1.43 9.06
CA THR A 23 -10.26 -0.51 8.86
C THR A 23 -10.21 0.05 7.43
N TYR A 24 -11.35 0.08 6.73
CA TYR A 24 -11.44 0.75 5.43
C TYR A 24 -10.83 2.14 5.49
N TYR A 25 -9.97 2.49 4.52
CA TYR A 25 -9.17 3.71 4.56
C TYR A 25 -10.03 4.99 4.75
N ASP A 26 -11.27 4.98 4.26
CA ASP A 26 -12.24 6.07 4.32
C ASP A 26 -13.18 6.02 5.55
N LYS A 27 -13.06 5.00 6.39
CA LYS A 27 -13.86 4.82 7.63
C LYS A 27 -13.04 4.95 8.91
N ARG A 28 -11.80 5.44 8.82
CA ARG A 28 -10.91 5.59 9.97
C ARG A 28 -11.50 6.57 11.00
N THR A 29 -11.36 6.22 12.28
CA THR A 29 -11.63 7.15 13.38
C THR A 29 -10.61 8.29 13.39
N ILE A 30 -10.88 9.34 14.16
CA ILE A 30 -9.94 10.45 14.28
C ILE A 30 -8.60 10.01 14.87
N GLU A 31 -8.60 9.08 15.83
CA GLU A 31 -7.39 8.53 16.44
C GLU A 31 -6.56 7.75 15.41
N GLN A 32 -7.22 6.98 14.52
CA GLN A 32 -6.55 6.28 13.43
C GLN A 32 -5.98 7.27 12.41
N LEU A 33 -6.71 8.34 12.05
CA LEU A 33 -6.21 9.40 11.17
C LEU A 33 -5.05 10.18 11.78
N LEU A 34 -5.04 10.39 13.10
CA LEU A 34 -3.90 11.00 13.80
C LEU A 34 -2.63 10.12 13.76
N ASN A 35 -2.75 8.85 13.35
CA ASN A 35 -1.62 7.95 13.15
C ASN A 35 -1.34 7.59 11.67
N TYR A 36 -2.36 7.64 10.81
CA TYR A 36 -2.27 7.26 9.38
C TYR A 36 -2.83 8.36 8.46
N GLY A 37 -2.63 9.61 8.85
CA GLY A 37 -3.16 10.77 8.14
C GLY A 37 -2.08 11.72 7.62
N ILE A 38 -2.49 12.56 6.69
CA ILE A 38 -1.72 13.63 6.07
C ILE A 38 -2.48 14.93 6.25
N ILE A 39 -1.77 15.98 6.67
CA ILE A 39 -2.28 17.35 6.66
C ILE A 39 -1.56 18.11 5.56
N LEU A 40 -2.33 18.75 4.68
CA LEU A 40 -1.81 19.70 3.69
C LEU A 40 -1.74 21.08 4.33
N LEU A 41 -0.61 21.37 5.00
CA LEU A 41 -0.46 22.62 5.71
C LEU A 41 -0.17 23.77 4.73
N ASP A 42 -0.83 24.91 4.91
CA ASP A 42 -0.33 26.19 4.38
C ASP A 42 0.75 26.71 5.32
N LYS A 43 2.01 26.40 5.02
CA LYS A 43 3.13 26.85 5.84
C LYS A 43 3.18 28.39 5.81
N PRO A 44 3.18 29.08 6.97
CA PRO A 44 3.35 30.52 6.98
C PRO A 44 4.82 30.93 6.68
N PRO A 45 5.04 32.14 6.15
CA PRO A 45 6.37 32.74 6.12
C PRO A 45 6.84 33.10 7.53
N GLY A 46 8.15 33.00 7.79
CA GLY A 46 8.77 33.27 9.09
C GLY A 46 9.47 32.05 9.68
N PRO A 47 8.75 31.00 10.13
CA PRO A 47 9.37 29.81 10.71
C PRO A 47 9.99 28.90 9.66
N THR A 48 10.99 28.13 10.07
CA THR A 48 11.47 26.97 9.30
C THR A 48 10.38 25.90 9.21
N SER A 49 10.47 25.04 8.19
CA SER A 49 9.56 23.88 8.09
C SER A 49 9.63 22.95 9.30
N HIS A 50 10.81 22.83 9.93
CA HIS A 50 11.01 22.00 11.12
C HIS A 50 10.34 22.59 12.36
N GLU A 51 10.39 23.92 12.53
CA GLU A 51 9.65 24.60 13.61
C GLU A 51 8.14 24.46 13.43
N THR A 52 7.66 24.61 12.20
CA THR A 52 6.25 24.37 11.85
C THR A 52 5.82 22.95 12.24
N VAL A 53 6.60 21.93 11.88
CA VAL A 53 6.34 20.53 12.30
C VAL A 53 6.35 20.39 13.82
N ALA A 54 7.30 21.03 14.51
CA ALA A 54 7.39 20.98 15.96
C ALA A 54 6.15 21.61 16.64
N TRP A 55 5.61 22.69 16.07
CA TRP A 55 4.37 23.31 16.55
C TRP A 55 3.14 22.44 16.28
N THR A 56 2.99 21.91 15.06
CA THR A 56 1.91 20.96 14.74
C THR A 56 1.93 19.77 15.68
N LYS A 57 3.13 19.23 15.97
CA LYS A 57 3.32 18.12 16.92
C LYS A 57 2.82 18.46 18.32
N ARG A 58 3.10 19.69 18.80
CA ARG A 58 2.62 20.17 20.12
C ARG A 58 1.11 20.39 20.12
N ILE A 59 0.57 21.00 19.06
CA ILE A 59 -0.86 21.26 18.90
C ILE A 59 -1.64 19.95 18.99
N LEU A 60 -1.26 18.95 18.18
CA LEU A 60 -1.96 17.67 18.10
C LEU A 60 -1.56 16.66 19.19
N LYS A 61 -0.62 17.03 20.06
CA LYS A 61 -0.06 16.17 21.12
C LYS A 61 0.46 14.81 20.61
N LEU A 62 1.00 14.78 19.39
CA LEU A 62 1.47 13.54 18.76
C LEU A 62 2.94 13.26 19.06
N PRO A 63 3.36 11.99 19.13
CA PRO A 63 4.77 11.64 19.34
C PRO A 63 5.63 11.91 18.08
N LYS A 64 5.02 11.88 16.89
CA LYS A 64 5.74 11.88 15.62
C LYS A 64 4.93 12.58 14.52
N ILE A 65 5.55 13.56 13.88
CA ILE A 65 5.10 14.21 12.64
C ILE A 65 6.35 14.46 11.79
N GLY A 66 6.22 14.31 10.48
CA GLY A 66 7.27 14.61 9.50
C GLY A 66 6.71 15.38 8.32
N HIS A 67 7.57 15.94 7.47
CA HIS A 67 7.16 16.68 6.27
C HIS A 67 7.89 16.17 5.01
N SER A 68 7.32 16.38 3.82
CA SER A 68 7.87 15.89 2.54
C SER A 68 8.60 16.95 1.70
N GLY A 69 9.59 17.61 2.31
CA GLY A 69 10.48 18.56 1.61
C GLY A 69 10.44 19.97 2.19
N THR A 70 11.61 20.44 2.59
CA THR A 70 11.81 21.70 3.33
C THR A 70 11.52 22.91 2.46
N LEU A 71 10.74 23.83 3.00
CA LEU A 71 10.64 25.23 2.57
C LEU A 71 11.53 26.10 3.46
N ASP A 72 12.25 27.03 2.82
CA ASP A 72 13.00 28.09 3.50
C ASP A 72 12.07 28.90 4.43
N PRO A 73 12.61 29.58 5.46
CA PRO A 73 11.81 30.34 6.42
C PRO A 73 10.77 31.29 5.79
N GLN A 74 11.19 32.08 4.81
CA GLN A 74 10.34 33.09 4.14
C GLN A 74 9.38 32.51 3.09
N VAL A 75 9.43 31.19 2.83
CA VAL A 75 8.64 30.55 1.78
C VAL A 75 7.36 29.97 2.39
N SER A 76 6.22 30.26 1.75
CA SER A 76 4.90 29.80 2.18
C SER A 76 4.33 28.70 1.29
N GLY A 77 3.13 28.21 1.62
CA GLY A 77 2.36 27.32 0.78
C GLY A 77 2.46 25.84 1.18
N VAL A 78 2.17 24.98 0.21
CA VAL A 78 1.88 23.55 0.41
C VAL A 78 3.03 22.86 1.12
N LEU A 79 2.80 22.37 2.34
CA LEU A 79 3.72 21.53 3.11
C LEU A 79 2.98 20.29 3.62
N PRO A 80 3.04 19.15 2.90
CA PRO A 80 2.42 17.92 3.37
C PRO A 80 3.11 17.43 4.64
N LEU A 81 2.30 17.17 5.66
CA LEU A 81 2.70 16.66 6.97
C LEU A 81 2.13 15.26 7.17
N GLY A 82 2.97 14.26 7.36
CA GLY A 82 2.55 12.92 7.73
C GLY A 82 2.46 12.80 9.26
N LEU A 83 1.35 12.28 9.77
CA LEU A 83 1.10 12.06 11.19
C LEU A 83 1.46 10.63 11.58
N GLY A 84 2.14 10.42 12.70
CA GLY A 84 2.43 9.07 13.22
C GLY A 84 3.14 8.17 12.20
N GLU A 85 2.54 7.03 11.90
CA GLU A 85 3.02 6.04 10.93
C GLU A 85 2.97 6.56 9.47
N ALA A 86 2.10 7.51 9.14
CA ALA A 86 2.05 8.12 7.81
C ALA A 86 3.34 8.84 7.41
N THR A 87 4.19 9.22 8.39
CA THR A 87 5.54 9.74 8.11
C THR A 87 6.39 8.81 7.25
N LYS A 88 6.11 7.51 7.27
CA LYS A 88 6.83 6.51 6.47
C LYS A 88 6.49 6.57 4.98
N ALA A 89 5.33 7.13 4.60
CA ALA A 89 4.89 7.27 3.21
C ALA A 89 5.46 8.53 2.54
N LEU A 90 5.80 9.57 3.30
CA LEU A 90 6.22 10.88 2.77
C LEU A 90 7.44 10.84 1.83
N GLY A 91 8.23 9.77 1.86
CA GLY A 91 9.39 9.60 1.00
C GLY A 91 9.06 9.67 -0.49
N VAL A 92 7.86 9.22 -0.89
CA VAL A 92 7.45 9.21 -2.31
C VAL A 92 7.30 10.63 -2.85
N LEU A 93 6.77 11.54 -2.03
CA LEU A 93 6.53 12.94 -2.38
C LEU A 93 7.83 13.74 -2.50
N LEU A 94 8.95 13.24 -1.97
CA LEU A 94 10.24 13.94 -2.05
C LEU A 94 10.77 14.02 -3.48
N PHE A 95 10.42 13.05 -4.33
CA PHE A 95 10.97 12.94 -5.68
C PHE A 95 10.02 13.46 -6.77
N GLY A 96 8.72 13.55 -6.47
CA GLY A 96 7.73 14.10 -7.41
C GLY A 96 7.98 15.58 -7.77
N PRO A 97 7.36 16.08 -8.84
CA PRO A 97 7.51 17.47 -9.27
C PRO A 97 7.01 18.46 -8.19
N LYS A 98 7.50 19.69 -8.28
CA LYS A 98 7.16 20.81 -7.39
C LYS A 98 6.79 22.02 -8.22
N GLU A 99 5.70 22.70 -7.84
CA GLU A 99 5.30 23.95 -8.49
C GLU A 99 5.39 25.11 -7.51
N TYR A 100 5.82 26.26 -8.04
CA TYR A 100 5.95 27.49 -7.29
C TYR A 100 5.37 28.68 -8.04
N HIS A 101 4.74 29.58 -7.29
CA HIS A 101 4.58 30.96 -7.68
C HIS A 101 5.72 31.78 -7.07
N ALA A 102 6.44 32.52 -7.90
CA ALA A 102 7.59 33.29 -7.49
C ALA A 102 7.47 34.74 -7.97
N LEU A 103 7.72 35.67 -7.05
CA LEU A 103 7.89 37.08 -7.37
C LEU A 103 9.38 37.37 -7.41
N GLY A 104 9.88 37.83 -8.54
CA GLY A 104 11.25 38.33 -8.66
C GLY A 104 11.33 39.74 -9.18
N ARG A 105 12.49 40.35 -8.97
CA ARG A 105 12.82 41.68 -9.47
C ARG A 105 14.02 41.60 -10.40
N VAL A 106 13.82 41.91 -11.67
CA VAL A 106 14.92 42.14 -12.61
C VAL A 106 15.61 43.47 -12.30
N HIS A 107 16.92 43.53 -12.50
CA HIS A 107 17.73 44.70 -12.11
C HIS A 107 17.70 45.85 -13.12
N SER A 108 17.19 45.58 -14.31
CA SER A 108 16.77 46.55 -15.33
C SER A 108 15.47 46.04 -15.96
N LEU A 109 14.75 46.88 -16.70
CA LEU A 109 13.60 46.44 -17.47
C LEU A 109 14.09 45.78 -18.77
N PRO A 110 13.91 44.46 -18.98
CA PRO A 110 14.24 43.83 -20.26
C PRO A 110 13.15 44.11 -21.31
N SER A 111 13.51 43.97 -22.59
CA SER A 111 12.49 43.83 -23.65
C SER A 111 11.73 42.52 -23.47
N LYS A 112 10.49 42.47 -23.97
CA LYS A 112 9.64 41.28 -23.86
C LYS A 112 10.25 40.07 -24.58
N GLU A 113 10.82 40.32 -25.76
CA GLU A 113 11.47 39.32 -26.59
C GLU A 113 12.66 38.72 -25.84
N LYS A 114 13.47 39.57 -25.20
CA LYS A 114 14.65 39.09 -24.49
C LYS A 114 14.27 38.28 -23.26
N LEU A 115 13.25 38.72 -22.52
CA LEU A 115 12.76 37.98 -21.37
C LEU A 115 12.23 36.61 -21.79
N HIS A 116 11.47 36.53 -22.89
CA HIS A 116 10.94 35.28 -23.42
C HIS A 116 12.05 34.30 -23.83
N GLU A 117 13.05 34.77 -24.59
CA GLU A 117 14.23 33.95 -24.96
C GLU A 117 14.94 33.34 -23.74
N VAL A 118 15.13 34.14 -22.68
CA VAL A 118 15.83 33.67 -21.47
C VAL A 118 15.00 32.66 -20.69
N ILE A 119 13.68 32.82 -20.66
CA ILE A 119 12.77 31.85 -20.03
C ILE A 119 12.76 30.52 -20.81
N GLU A 120 12.70 30.57 -22.14
CA GLU A 120 12.79 29.38 -22.98
C GLU A 120 14.13 28.66 -22.77
N LEU A 121 15.24 29.41 -22.71
CA LEU A 121 16.57 28.84 -22.44
C LEU A 121 16.68 28.15 -21.08
N LEU A 122 15.96 28.63 -20.08
CA LEU A 122 15.93 28.07 -18.73
C LEU A 122 14.86 26.97 -18.55
N THR A 123 14.06 26.70 -19.57
CA THR A 123 13.07 25.62 -19.58
C THR A 123 13.70 24.35 -20.17
N GLY A 124 13.57 23.23 -19.46
CA GLY A 124 14.29 21.99 -19.75
C GLY A 124 15.40 21.70 -18.74
N GLU A 125 16.46 21.02 -19.17
CA GLU A 125 17.57 20.64 -18.30
C GLU A 125 18.49 21.83 -18.01
N ILE A 126 18.67 22.12 -16.72
CA ILE A 126 19.55 23.19 -16.21
C ILE A 126 20.60 22.63 -15.25
N TYR A 127 21.69 23.37 -15.09
CA TYR A 127 22.74 23.04 -14.12
C TYR A 127 22.62 23.92 -12.88
N GLN A 128 22.55 23.29 -11.71
CA GLN A 128 22.54 23.99 -10.45
C GLN A 128 23.64 23.49 -9.53
N LYS A 129 24.27 24.44 -8.83
CA LYS A 129 25.06 24.16 -7.63
C LYS A 129 24.27 24.68 -6.44
N PRO A 130 23.98 23.86 -5.42
CA PRO A 130 23.30 24.31 -4.22
C PRO A 130 23.94 25.57 -3.63
N PRO A 131 23.13 26.45 -3.00
CA PRO A 131 23.63 27.59 -2.26
C PRO A 131 24.49 27.13 -1.07
N GLN A 132 25.24 28.05 -0.45
CA GLN A 132 26.05 27.74 0.73
C GLN A 132 25.19 27.23 1.91
N ARG A 133 23.97 27.75 2.05
CA ARG A 133 22.98 27.31 3.04
C ARG A 133 22.07 26.26 2.39
N SER A 134 22.48 25.00 2.43
CA SER A 134 21.70 23.86 1.92
C SER A 134 21.79 22.66 2.85
N ALA A 135 20.74 21.85 2.89
CA ALA A 135 20.73 20.58 3.61
C ALA A 135 21.44 19.43 2.85
N VAL A 136 22.00 19.73 1.67
CA VAL A 136 22.64 18.75 0.77
C VAL A 136 24.05 19.18 0.40
N VAL A 137 24.89 18.23 0.02
CA VAL A 137 26.27 18.46 -0.41
C VAL A 137 26.32 19.39 -1.62
N ARG A 138 27.26 20.35 -1.57
CA ARG A 138 27.38 21.41 -2.58
C ARG A 138 28.15 20.97 -3.82
N GLN A 139 27.50 20.18 -4.66
CA GLN A 139 27.99 19.72 -5.96
C GLN A 139 27.05 20.14 -7.09
N THR A 140 27.62 20.38 -8.28
CA THR A 140 26.85 20.67 -9.49
C THR A 140 26.02 19.45 -9.85
N ARG A 141 24.76 19.68 -10.19
CA ARG A 141 23.77 18.66 -10.55
C ARG A 141 22.85 19.20 -11.64
N THR A 142 22.34 18.31 -12.47
CA THR A 142 21.29 18.64 -13.43
C THR A 142 19.94 18.69 -12.72
N ARG A 143 19.07 19.61 -13.11
CA ARG A 143 17.68 19.67 -12.71
C ARG A 143 16.80 20.01 -13.90
N THR A 144 15.58 19.53 -13.92
CA THR A 144 14.64 19.85 -15.01
C THR A 144 13.62 20.89 -14.58
N ILE A 145 13.49 21.96 -15.35
CA ILE A 145 12.36 22.89 -15.33
C ILE A 145 11.36 22.40 -16.37
N TYR A 146 10.23 21.87 -15.92
CA TYR A 146 9.20 21.35 -16.83
C TYR A 146 8.44 22.49 -17.51
N GLU A 147 8.09 23.52 -16.74
CA GLU A 147 7.35 24.69 -17.22
C GLU A 147 7.86 25.94 -16.50
N PHE A 148 8.08 27.03 -17.25
CA PHE A 148 8.47 28.33 -16.71
C PHE A 148 7.66 29.43 -17.40
N GLU A 149 6.67 29.98 -16.71
CA GLU A 149 5.72 30.94 -17.27
C GLU A 149 5.77 32.27 -16.53
N VAL A 150 5.74 33.38 -17.28
CA VAL A 150 5.47 34.71 -16.71
C VAL A 150 3.97 34.91 -16.68
N LEU A 151 3.41 34.97 -15.46
CA LEU A 151 1.99 35.24 -15.25
C LEU A 151 1.69 36.73 -15.38
N GLU A 152 2.55 37.56 -14.79
CA GLU A 152 2.40 39.01 -14.81
C GLU A 152 3.78 39.69 -14.76
N GLN A 153 3.92 40.78 -15.51
CA GLN A 153 5.04 41.69 -15.38
C GLN A 153 4.54 43.10 -15.09
N LYS A 154 5.00 43.67 -13.97
CA LYS A 154 4.78 45.06 -13.62
C LYS A 154 6.12 45.77 -13.45
N GLU A 155 6.48 46.57 -14.45
CA GLU A 155 7.82 47.16 -14.55
C GLU A 155 8.90 46.08 -14.41
N ARG A 156 9.68 46.15 -13.34
CA ARG A 156 10.79 45.25 -13.03
C ARG A 156 10.39 44.08 -12.14
N LEU A 157 9.11 43.93 -11.81
CA LEU A 157 8.58 42.80 -11.05
C LEU A 157 8.02 41.76 -12.00
N LEU A 158 8.43 40.50 -11.79
CA LEU A 158 8.00 39.34 -12.55
C LEU A 158 7.33 38.35 -11.60
N LEU A 159 6.03 38.13 -11.78
CA LEU A 159 5.32 37.02 -11.17
C LEU A 159 5.39 35.84 -12.14
N THR A 160 5.92 34.72 -11.68
CA THR A 160 6.11 33.53 -12.51
C THR A 160 5.53 32.27 -11.86
N ARG A 161 5.13 31.32 -12.71
CA ARG A 161 4.82 29.94 -12.34
C ARG A 161 5.95 29.04 -12.81
N VAL A 162 6.48 28.22 -11.91
CA VAL A 162 7.60 27.32 -12.20
C VAL A 162 7.25 25.91 -11.75
N LEU A 163 7.07 24.98 -12.70
CA LEU A 163 6.97 23.56 -12.44
C LEU A 163 8.35 22.92 -12.66
N CYS A 164 8.89 22.25 -11.66
CA CYS A 164 10.27 21.76 -11.69
C CYS A 164 10.45 20.43 -10.97
N GLU A 165 11.58 19.78 -11.26
CA GLU A 165 12.06 18.60 -10.57
C GLU A 165 12.36 18.92 -9.09
N ALA A 166 12.14 17.94 -8.21
CA ALA A 166 12.47 18.08 -6.80
C ALA A 166 13.94 18.46 -6.54
N GLY A 167 14.14 19.36 -5.59
CA GLY A 167 15.46 19.87 -5.21
C GLY A 167 16.01 20.95 -6.15
N THR A 168 15.19 21.46 -7.07
CA THR A 168 15.49 22.69 -7.81
C THR A 168 15.47 23.90 -6.88
N TYR A 169 16.53 24.71 -6.93
CA TYR A 169 16.64 25.94 -6.15
C TYR A 169 16.08 27.12 -6.96
N ILE A 170 14.83 27.53 -6.68
CA ILE A 170 14.18 28.64 -7.40
C ILE A 170 14.94 29.96 -7.23
N ARG A 171 15.53 30.21 -6.05
CA ARG A 171 16.41 31.38 -5.84
C ARG A 171 17.60 31.40 -6.79
N LYS A 172 18.20 30.23 -7.07
CA LYS A 172 19.31 30.10 -8.02
C LYS A 172 18.84 30.28 -9.45
N LEU A 173 17.65 29.76 -9.79
CA LEU A 173 17.01 29.98 -11.10
C LEU A 173 16.85 31.49 -11.40
N TYR A 174 16.37 32.28 -10.44
CA TYR A 174 16.28 33.75 -10.60
C TYR A 174 17.64 34.42 -10.71
N TYR A 175 18.66 33.94 -9.99
CA TYR A 175 20.02 34.42 -10.16
C TYR A 175 20.52 34.16 -11.59
N ASP A 176 20.33 32.95 -12.11
CA ASP A 176 20.73 32.57 -13.48
C ASP A 176 19.99 33.38 -14.55
N LEU A 177 18.67 33.56 -14.39
CA LEU A 177 17.88 34.46 -15.22
C LEU A 177 18.49 35.87 -15.24
N GLY A 178 18.93 36.36 -14.09
CA GLY A 178 19.59 37.64 -13.95
C GLY A 178 20.93 37.73 -14.68
N GLU A 179 21.78 36.70 -14.55
CA GLU A 179 23.09 36.62 -15.21
C GLU A 179 22.94 36.61 -16.74
N ILE A 180 21.96 35.86 -17.25
CA ILE A 180 21.70 35.78 -18.70
C ILE A 180 21.13 37.10 -19.23
N LEU A 181 20.27 37.78 -18.45
CA LEU A 181 19.79 39.12 -18.80
C LEU A 181 20.90 40.18 -18.74
N GLY A 182 21.93 39.98 -17.89
CA GLY A 182 23.09 40.85 -17.71
C GLY A 182 23.03 41.68 -16.42
N PRO A 183 22.06 42.60 -16.25
CA PRO A 183 21.99 43.45 -15.04
C PRO A 183 21.70 42.71 -13.73
N GLY A 184 21.23 41.46 -13.80
CA GLY A 184 20.88 40.64 -12.64
C GLY A 184 19.37 40.57 -12.36
N ALA A 185 19.00 39.66 -11.47
CA ALA A 185 17.65 39.50 -10.96
C ALA A 185 17.67 38.87 -9.56
N THR A 186 16.67 39.19 -8.76
CA THR A 186 16.56 38.71 -7.37
C THR A 186 15.16 38.18 -7.11
N MET A 187 15.06 36.98 -6.54
CA MET A 187 13.78 36.44 -6.03
C MET A 187 13.39 37.18 -4.74
N ILE A 188 12.18 37.74 -4.70
CA ILE A 188 11.62 38.48 -3.57
C ILE A 188 10.77 37.55 -2.71
N GLU A 189 9.77 36.90 -3.31
CA GLU A 189 8.82 36.02 -2.63
C GLU A 189 8.68 34.71 -3.37
N LEU A 190 8.33 33.67 -2.63
CA LEU A 190 8.14 32.33 -3.16
C LEU A 190 7.04 31.64 -2.36
N ARG A 191 6.08 31.06 -3.07
CA ARG A 191 5.02 30.21 -2.53
C ARG A 191 5.05 28.89 -3.29
N ARG A 192 5.11 27.76 -2.56
CA ARG A 192 4.94 26.44 -3.17
C ARG A 192 3.46 26.17 -3.36
N THR A 193 3.02 26.01 -4.60
CA THR A 193 1.61 25.81 -4.97
C THR A 193 1.30 24.34 -5.19
N ARG A 194 2.32 23.49 -5.41
CA ARG A 194 2.16 22.05 -5.62
C ARG A 194 3.30 21.21 -5.07
N VAL A 195 2.96 20.08 -4.49
CA VAL A 195 3.85 18.96 -4.17
C VAL A 195 3.28 17.70 -4.78
N ASP A 196 3.85 17.27 -5.90
CA ASP A 196 3.42 16.05 -6.61
C ASP A 196 1.92 16.09 -6.96
N GLN A 197 1.07 15.26 -6.37
CA GLN A 197 -0.38 15.30 -6.55
C GLN A 197 -1.07 16.42 -5.76
N PHE A 198 -0.47 16.93 -4.68
CA PHE A 198 -1.10 17.89 -3.78
C PHE A 198 -0.94 19.33 -4.26
N ARG A 199 -2.04 20.05 -4.39
CA ARG A 199 -2.13 21.43 -4.87
C ARG A 199 -2.67 22.35 -3.79
N GLU A 200 -2.40 23.65 -3.91
CA GLU A 200 -2.97 24.64 -2.99
C GLU A 200 -4.49 24.76 -3.06
N THR A 201 -5.09 24.28 -4.16
CA THR A 201 -6.54 24.21 -4.35
C THR A 201 -7.21 23.09 -3.56
N ASP A 202 -6.45 22.19 -2.95
CA ASP A 202 -6.99 20.99 -2.27
C ASP A 202 -7.47 21.28 -0.83
N GLY A 203 -7.62 22.57 -0.47
CA GLY A 203 -8.05 23.01 0.85
C GLY A 203 -6.92 22.92 1.87
N LEU A 204 -6.00 23.88 1.83
CA LEU A 204 -4.89 23.92 2.79
C LEU A 204 -5.36 24.31 4.20
N VAL A 205 -4.67 23.77 5.19
CA VAL A 205 -4.95 23.99 6.61
C VAL A 205 -3.91 24.93 7.21
N THR A 206 -4.35 25.98 7.89
CA THR A 206 -3.44 26.84 8.68
C THR A 206 -3.23 26.27 10.08
N LEU A 207 -2.12 26.66 10.73
CA LEU A 207 -1.87 26.26 12.13
C LEU A 207 -2.96 26.74 13.10
N HIS A 208 -3.57 27.90 12.82
CA HIS A 208 -4.65 28.45 13.65
C HIS A 208 -5.92 27.62 13.55
N GLU A 209 -6.33 27.25 12.34
CA GLU A 209 -7.49 26.39 12.11
C GLU A 209 -7.30 25.02 12.75
N LEU A 210 -6.10 24.44 12.60
CA LEU A 210 -5.77 23.15 13.20
C LEU A 210 -5.83 23.19 14.72
N ALA A 211 -5.28 24.24 15.35
CA ALA A 211 -5.34 24.41 16.80
C ALA A 211 -6.79 24.54 17.30
N ASN A 212 -7.61 25.32 16.61
CA ASN A 212 -9.03 25.49 16.96
C ASN A 212 -9.82 24.18 16.78
N ALA A 213 -9.60 23.44 15.69
CA ALA A 213 -10.26 22.17 15.43
C ALA A 213 -9.87 21.10 16.46
N PHE A 214 -8.59 21.04 16.85
CA PHE A 214 -8.13 20.12 17.87
C PHE A 214 -8.69 20.45 19.25
N ALA A 215 -8.69 21.72 19.67
CA ALA A 215 -9.28 22.14 20.94
C ALA A 215 -10.78 21.79 21.01
N LEU A 216 -11.53 22.01 19.91
CA LEU A 216 -12.95 21.66 19.83
C LEU A 216 -13.18 20.16 20.03
N TRP A 217 -12.36 19.31 19.40
CA TRP A 217 -12.42 17.87 19.59
C TRP A 217 -12.11 17.47 21.04
N GLU A 218 -11.07 18.06 21.66
CA GLU A 218 -10.72 17.74 23.05
C GLU A 218 -11.83 18.10 24.03
N GLU A 219 -12.39 19.31 23.91
CA GLU A 219 -13.39 19.88 24.82
C GLU A 219 -14.79 19.30 24.62
N LYS A 220 -15.23 19.18 23.36
CA LYS A 220 -16.62 18.86 23.02
C LYS A 220 -16.82 17.49 22.39
N LYS A 221 -15.74 16.74 22.14
CA LYS A 221 -15.75 15.44 21.45
C LYS A 221 -16.35 15.50 20.04
N ASP A 222 -16.32 16.69 19.42
CA ASP A 222 -16.71 16.90 18.03
C ASP A 222 -15.45 16.86 17.15
N ASP A 223 -15.26 15.76 16.43
CA ASP A 223 -14.11 15.55 15.54
C ASP A 223 -14.35 16.01 14.10
N SER A 224 -15.53 16.53 13.77
CA SER A 224 -15.95 16.81 12.39
C SER A 224 -14.97 17.72 11.63
N LYS A 225 -14.60 18.86 12.25
CA LYS A 225 -13.65 19.83 11.68
C LYS A 225 -12.24 19.26 11.57
N LEU A 226 -11.82 18.47 12.56
CA LEU A 226 -10.47 17.91 12.56
C LEU A 226 -10.34 16.80 11.51
N LYS A 227 -11.36 15.94 11.38
CA LYS A 227 -11.45 14.93 10.31
C LYS A 227 -11.40 15.55 8.93
N SER A 228 -12.08 16.68 8.69
CA SER A 228 -12.02 17.35 7.38
C SER A 228 -10.64 17.93 7.03
N MET A 229 -9.75 18.11 8.01
CA MET A 229 -8.40 18.64 7.82
C MET A 229 -7.34 17.55 7.60
N ILE A 230 -7.67 16.27 7.82
CA ILE A 230 -6.73 15.16 7.77
C ILE A 230 -7.17 14.19 6.67
N GLN A 231 -6.34 14.08 5.64
CA GLN A 231 -6.53 13.10 4.57
C GLN A 231 -5.91 11.75 4.96
N PRO A 232 -6.49 10.61 4.58
CA PRO A 232 -5.82 9.31 4.72
C PRO A 232 -4.44 9.27 4.04
N VAL A 233 -3.48 8.55 4.63
CA VAL A 233 -2.10 8.41 4.11
C VAL A 233 -2.06 7.90 2.66
N GLU A 234 -3.05 7.11 2.27
CA GLU A 234 -3.21 6.54 0.94
C GLU A 234 -3.20 7.61 -0.17
N HIS A 235 -3.63 8.83 0.13
CA HIS A 235 -3.57 9.93 -0.83
C HIS A 235 -2.13 10.32 -1.21
N ALA A 236 -1.12 10.08 -0.35
CA ALA A 236 0.29 10.30 -0.73
C ALA A 236 0.78 9.32 -1.81
N LEU A 237 0.07 8.20 -2.01
CA LEU A 237 0.49 7.13 -2.91
C LEU A 237 -0.32 7.12 -4.22
N SER A 238 -1.11 8.15 -4.50
CA SER A 238 -2.09 8.18 -5.61
C SER A 238 -1.48 8.09 -7.01
N GLU A 239 -0.22 8.49 -7.16
CA GLU A 239 0.50 8.45 -8.44
C GLU A 239 1.36 7.19 -8.60
N LEU A 240 1.35 6.28 -7.62
CA LEU A 240 2.03 4.99 -7.71
C LEU A 240 1.11 3.92 -8.28
N LYS A 241 1.73 2.93 -8.92
CA LYS A 241 1.07 1.65 -9.20
C LYS A 241 0.78 0.92 -7.88
N SER A 242 -0.20 0.03 -7.92
CA SER A 242 -0.76 -0.62 -6.75
C SER A 242 -0.73 -2.14 -6.87
N VAL A 243 -0.62 -2.79 -5.72
CA VAL A 243 -0.77 -4.22 -5.54
C VAL A 243 -1.70 -4.46 -4.36
N VAL A 244 -2.76 -5.24 -4.55
CA VAL A 244 -3.66 -5.65 -3.45
C VAL A 244 -3.27 -7.06 -3.02
N ILE A 245 -3.16 -7.27 -1.71
CA ILE A 245 -2.68 -8.54 -1.14
C ILE A 245 -3.71 -9.21 -0.24
N ARG A 246 -3.55 -10.53 -0.07
CA ARG A 246 -4.32 -11.36 0.86
C ARG A 246 -4.12 -10.93 2.30
N ASP A 247 -5.17 -11.07 3.11
CA ASP A 247 -5.11 -10.78 4.55
C ASP A 247 -4.02 -11.60 5.27
N SER A 248 -3.77 -12.82 4.79
CA SER A 248 -2.74 -13.72 5.35
C SER A 248 -1.31 -13.25 5.11
N ALA A 249 -1.06 -12.42 4.10
CA ALA A 249 0.25 -11.90 3.77
C ALA A 249 0.59 -10.58 4.50
N ILE A 250 -0.43 -9.85 4.99
CA ILE A 250 -0.27 -8.50 5.53
C ILE A 250 0.69 -8.48 6.73
N ASP A 251 0.40 -9.24 7.78
CA ASP A 251 1.20 -9.14 9.01
C ASP A 251 2.61 -9.73 8.84
N ALA A 252 2.78 -10.72 7.96
CA ALA A 252 4.09 -11.25 7.60
C ALA A 252 4.96 -10.15 7.00
N MET A 253 4.39 -9.37 6.07
CA MET A 253 5.06 -8.24 5.46
C MET A 253 5.32 -7.13 6.48
N CYS A 254 4.39 -6.85 7.40
CA CYS A 254 4.62 -5.90 8.50
C CYS A 254 5.81 -6.28 9.39
N HIS A 255 6.17 -7.57 9.45
CA HIS A 255 7.36 -8.09 10.13
C HIS A 255 8.59 -8.24 9.23
N GLY A 256 8.53 -7.76 7.98
CA GLY A 256 9.67 -7.67 7.05
C GLY A 256 9.77 -8.81 6.05
N ALA A 257 8.77 -9.69 5.95
CA ALA A 257 8.74 -10.70 4.90
C ALA A 257 8.58 -10.07 3.51
N GLN A 258 9.21 -10.67 2.50
CA GLN A 258 9.03 -10.29 1.10
C GLN A 258 7.70 -10.83 0.57
N LEU A 259 7.08 -10.12 -0.38
CA LEU A 259 5.78 -10.51 -0.93
C LEU A 259 5.95 -11.57 -2.02
N ALA A 260 5.53 -12.79 -1.70
CA ALA A 260 5.48 -13.90 -2.64
C ALA A 260 4.19 -13.88 -3.49
N ILE A 261 4.25 -14.46 -4.68
CA ILE A 261 3.12 -14.47 -5.64
C ILE A 261 1.79 -14.94 -5.03
N PRO A 262 1.73 -16.03 -4.23
CA PRO A 262 0.45 -16.49 -3.66
C PRO A 262 -0.25 -15.49 -2.74
N GLY A 263 0.46 -14.46 -2.27
CA GLY A 263 -0.10 -13.39 -1.45
C GLY A 263 -0.74 -12.26 -2.26
N ILE A 264 -0.63 -12.26 -3.59
CA ILE A 264 -1.11 -11.20 -4.48
C ILE A 264 -2.53 -11.51 -4.96
N LEU A 265 -3.41 -10.52 -4.91
CA LEU A 265 -4.78 -10.61 -5.44
C LEU A 265 -4.93 -9.79 -6.71
N GLN A 266 -4.44 -8.55 -6.71
CA GLN A 266 -4.59 -7.66 -7.85
C GLN A 266 -3.34 -6.81 -8.06
N ILE A 267 -3.05 -6.45 -9.30
CA ILE A 267 -1.90 -5.61 -9.69
C ILE A 267 -2.33 -4.52 -10.67
N SER A 268 -1.65 -3.37 -10.65
CA SER A 268 -1.88 -2.34 -11.67
C SER A 268 -1.55 -2.82 -13.08
N PRO A 269 -2.28 -2.34 -14.09
CA PRO A 269 -1.97 -2.64 -15.48
C PRO A 269 -0.59 -2.10 -15.89
N ASN A 270 0.02 -2.75 -16.88
CA ASN A 270 1.34 -2.38 -17.42
C ASN A 270 2.44 -2.31 -16.35
N LEU A 271 2.36 -3.09 -15.28
CA LEU A 271 3.40 -3.18 -14.26
C LEU A 271 4.72 -3.69 -14.86
N LYS A 272 5.80 -2.93 -14.66
CA LYS A 272 7.14 -3.25 -15.16
C LYS A 272 8.08 -3.52 -13.99
N LYS A 273 9.10 -4.34 -14.25
CA LYS A 273 10.22 -4.52 -13.32
C LYS A 273 10.91 -3.17 -13.05
N GLY A 274 11.20 -2.90 -11.77
CA GLY A 274 11.78 -1.65 -11.29
C GLY A 274 10.75 -0.57 -10.93
N ASP A 275 9.45 -0.78 -11.21
CA ASP A 275 8.42 0.17 -10.79
C ASP A 275 8.32 0.18 -9.25
N ILE A 276 8.23 1.37 -8.67
CA ILE A 276 7.84 1.55 -7.27
C ILE A 276 6.32 1.45 -7.15
N VAL A 277 5.85 0.62 -6.23
CA VAL A 277 4.43 0.34 -6.01
C VAL A 277 4.00 0.58 -4.56
N GLY A 278 2.73 0.95 -4.37
CA GLY A 278 2.05 0.84 -3.08
C GLY A 278 1.43 -0.55 -2.92
N ILE A 279 1.65 -1.18 -1.77
CA ILE A 279 0.99 -2.43 -1.40
C ILE A 279 -0.19 -2.11 -0.50
N TYR A 280 -1.35 -2.67 -0.82
CA TYR A 280 -2.62 -2.36 -0.18
C TYR A 280 -3.34 -3.61 0.32
N THR A 281 -4.11 -3.43 1.39
CA THR A 281 -5.13 -4.42 1.77
C THR A 281 -6.32 -4.33 0.81
N GLN A 282 -7.20 -5.33 0.84
CA GLN A 282 -8.49 -5.28 0.12
C GLN A 282 -9.39 -4.14 0.63
N LYS A 283 -9.17 -3.66 1.87
CA LYS A 283 -9.85 -2.50 2.46
C LYS A 283 -9.23 -1.15 2.03
N GLY A 284 -8.26 -1.19 1.12
CA GLY A 284 -7.56 -0.01 0.60
C GLY A 284 -6.52 0.59 1.55
N GLU A 285 -6.16 -0.08 2.64
CA GLU A 285 -5.16 0.44 3.59
C GLU A 285 -3.75 0.29 3.02
N ALA A 286 -2.94 1.35 3.09
CA ALA A 286 -1.54 1.28 2.69
C ALA A 286 -0.71 0.42 3.66
N VAL A 287 -0.20 -0.70 3.18
CA VAL A 287 0.63 -1.62 3.96
C VAL A 287 2.10 -1.27 3.83
N ALA A 288 2.60 -1.08 2.61
CA ALA A 288 4.02 -0.85 2.34
C ALA A 288 4.29 -0.17 1.00
N LEU A 289 5.52 0.30 0.82
CA LEU A 289 6.14 0.60 -0.47
C LEU A 289 7.09 -0.52 -0.86
N ALA A 290 7.04 -0.93 -2.11
CA ALA A 290 7.90 -1.97 -2.66
C ALA A 290 8.36 -1.64 -4.07
N GLU A 291 9.37 -2.35 -4.55
CA GLU A 291 9.86 -2.30 -5.94
C GLU A 291 9.51 -3.62 -6.63
N ALA A 292 8.94 -3.55 -7.83
CA ALA A 292 8.60 -4.73 -8.62
C ALA A 292 9.86 -5.44 -9.12
N THR A 293 10.06 -6.71 -8.74
CA THR A 293 11.15 -7.55 -9.27
C THR A 293 10.74 -8.32 -10.52
N MET A 294 9.44 -8.39 -10.79
CA MET A 294 8.78 -9.03 -11.93
C MET A 294 7.83 -8.06 -12.62
N SER A 295 7.59 -8.27 -13.90
CA SER A 295 6.53 -7.62 -14.68
C SER A 295 5.15 -8.21 -14.39
N GLY A 296 4.09 -7.50 -14.74
CA GLY A 296 2.72 -7.99 -14.53
C GLY A 296 2.41 -9.29 -15.28
N GLN A 297 3.04 -9.53 -16.45
CA GLN A 297 2.89 -10.79 -17.19
C GLN A 297 3.57 -11.94 -16.45
N GLU A 298 4.80 -11.73 -15.98
CA GLU A 298 5.54 -12.75 -15.21
C GLU A 298 4.80 -13.14 -13.92
N ILE A 299 4.15 -12.18 -13.25
CA ILE A 299 3.36 -12.44 -12.04
C ILE A 299 2.15 -13.32 -12.33
N GLN A 300 1.46 -13.11 -13.46
CA GLN A 300 0.29 -13.89 -13.84
C GLN A 300 0.66 -15.31 -14.30
N ASP A 301 1.81 -15.48 -14.94
CA ASP A 301 2.25 -16.78 -15.48
C ASP A 301 2.96 -17.65 -14.44
N ALA A 302 3.56 -17.05 -13.41
CA ALA A 302 4.35 -17.77 -12.42
C ALA A 302 3.54 -18.19 -11.19
N VAL A 303 3.80 -19.40 -10.67
CA VAL A 303 3.10 -19.96 -9.49
C VAL A 303 3.89 -19.74 -8.18
N LYS A 304 5.17 -19.36 -8.27
CA LYS A 304 6.08 -19.20 -7.12
C LYS A 304 7.12 -18.11 -7.36
N GLY A 305 7.65 -17.56 -6.27
CA GLY A 305 8.69 -16.55 -6.29
C GLY A 305 8.29 -15.27 -5.56
N TYR A 306 9.26 -14.37 -5.37
CA TYR A 306 9.05 -13.05 -4.81
C TYR A 306 8.90 -12.03 -5.94
N ALA A 307 7.73 -11.41 -6.04
CA ALA A 307 7.39 -10.47 -7.10
C ALA A 307 7.72 -9.02 -6.74
N PHE A 308 7.91 -8.75 -5.44
CA PHE A 308 8.17 -7.41 -4.93
C PHE A 308 9.23 -7.43 -3.84
N GLU A 309 10.16 -6.48 -3.91
CA GLU A 309 11.13 -6.20 -2.87
C GLU A 309 10.63 -5.06 -1.97
N THR A 310 10.34 -5.35 -0.71
CA THR A 310 9.85 -4.37 0.25
C THR A 310 10.89 -3.28 0.52
N LYS A 311 10.54 -2.02 0.27
CA LYS A 311 11.40 -0.85 0.56
C LYS A 311 11.02 -0.18 1.88
N ARG A 312 9.73 -0.11 2.20
CA ARG A 312 9.26 0.56 3.43
C ARG A 312 7.91 0.03 3.89
N ILE A 313 7.86 -0.55 5.08
CA ILE A 313 6.59 -0.87 5.75
C ILE A 313 5.95 0.40 6.30
N ILE A 314 4.67 0.62 6.01
CA ILE A 314 3.87 1.74 6.52
C ILE A 314 2.98 1.26 7.68
N MET A 315 2.23 0.18 7.47
CA MET A 315 1.31 -0.38 8.46
C MET A 315 2.04 -0.95 9.68
N ALA A 316 1.46 -0.75 10.86
CA ALA A 316 1.98 -1.29 12.10
C ALA A 316 1.75 -2.82 12.19
N PRO A 317 2.71 -3.57 12.73
CA PRO A 317 2.52 -4.99 13.05
C PRO A 317 1.31 -5.23 13.96
N ASN A 318 0.69 -6.40 13.83
CA ASN A 318 -0.49 -6.86 14.54
C ASN A 318 -1.79 -6.07 14.22
N THR A 319 -1.80 -5.28 13.15
CA THR A 319 -3.05 -4.69 12.61
C THR A 319 -3.95 -5.78 12.00
N TYR A 320 -3.31 -6.78 11.39
CA TYR A 320 -3.92 -8.03 10.92
C TYR A 320 -3.31 -9.20 11.70
N PRO A 321 -4.03 -10.34 11.81
CA PRO A 321 -3.55 -11.47 12.58
C PRO A 321 -2.32 -12.10 11.92
N LYS A 322 -1.44 -12.68 12.75
CA LYS A 322 -0.23 -13.40 12.35
C LYS A 322 -0.52 -14.71 11.62
N LYS A 323 -1.18 -14.70 10.46
CA LYS A 323 -1.58 -15.94 9.76
C LYS A 323 -0.39 -16.82 9.29
N TYR A 324 0.84 -16.31 9.35
CA TYR A 324 2.10 -17.05 9.12
C TYR A 324 2.74 -17.64 10.39
N LEU A 325 2.25 -17.27 11.59
CA LEU A 325 2.62 -17.86 12.89
C LEU A 325 1.41 -18.55 13.58
N ILE A 326 0.23 -18.49 12.97
CA ILE A 326 -1.00 -19.11 13.46
C ILE A 326 -1.00 -20.57 12.99
N ASP A 327 -0.44 -21.42 13.86
CA ASP A 327 -1.17 -22.53 14.52
C ASP A 327 -2.68 -22.36 14.27
N VAL A 328 -3.26 -23.11 13.33
CA VAL A 328 -4.60 -22.85 12.75
C VAL A 328 -5.66 -23.08 13.83
N LYS A 329 -5.85 -22.08 14.70
CA LYS A 329 -6.95 -22.03 15.66
C LYS A 329 -8.17 -21.46 14.95
N ASN A 330 -8.93 -22.40 14.40
CA ASN A 330 -10.39 -22.46 14.41
C ASN A 330 -11.15 -21.21 13.92
N THR A 331 -11.54 -21.20 12.64
CA THR A 331 -12.83 -20.68 12.12
C THR A 331 -12.90 -21.00 10.62
N SER A 332 -13.43 -22.14 10.20
CA SER A 332 -14.87 -22.36 10.06
C SER A 332 -15.14 -23.86 9.89
N GLN A 333 -15.60 -24.49 10.97
CA GLN A 333 -16.15 -25.84 10.93
C GLN A 333 -17.54 -25.77 10.30
N LEU A 334 -17.68 -26.35 9.10
CA LEU A 334 -18.93 -26.63 8.38
C LEU A 334 -19.70 -25.41 7.86
N VAL A 335 -19.65 -25.22 6.54
CA VAL A 335 -20.56 -24.32 5.82
C VAL A 335 -21.59 -25.18 5.12
N TYR A 336 -22.85 -25.06 5.55
CA TYR A 336 -23.97 -25.69 4.89
C TYR A 336 -24.43 -24.85 3.70
N VAL A 337 -24.69 -25.52 2.58
CA VAL A 337 -25.08 -24.87 1.32
C VAL A 337 -26.33 -25.53 0.76
N GLU A 338 -27.14 -24.74 0.07
CA GLU A 338 -28.24 -25.29 -0.74
C GLU A 338 -27.63 -25.93 -2.00
N GLY A 339 -28.03 -27.16 -2.32
CA GLY A 339 -27.45 -27.94 -3.41
C GLY A 339 -26.32 -28.87 -2.93
N ALA A 340 -25.31 -29.12 -3.77
CA ALA A 340 -24.24 -30.05 -3.46
C ALA A 340 -23.13 -29.40 -2.60
N GLY A 341 -22.78 -30.01 -1.47
CA GLY A 341 -21.79 -29.47 -0.55
C GLY A 341 -21.03 -30.57 0.18
N ILE A 342 -19.71 -30.48 0.20
CA ILE A 342 -18.85 -31.40 0.95
C ILE A 342 -17.88 -30.60 1.82
N SER A 343 -17.67 -31.07 3.04
CA SER A 343 -16.68 -30.52 3.97
C SER A 343 -15.72 -31.62 4.41
N VAL A 344 -14.43 -31.27 4.52
CA VAL A 344 -13.38 -32.14 5.07
C VAL A 344 -12.83 -31.44 6.31
N VAL A 345 -12.95 -32.08 7.47
CA VAL A 345 -12.54 -31.50 8.75
C VAL A 345 -11.67 -32.49 9.52
N THR A 346 -10.81 -31.95 10.38
CA THR A 346 -9.98 -32.71 11.31
C THR A 346 -10.22 -32.19 12.74
N GLU A 347 -9.83 -32.97 13.74
CA GLU A 347 -9.95 -32.61 15.16
C GLU A 347 -9.10 -31.38 15.54
N LYS A 348 -7.99 -31.19 14.83
CA LYS A 348 -7.11 -30.03 14.87
C LYS A 348 -6.34 -29.94 13.55
N PHE A 349 -5.51 -28.92 13.39
CA PHE A 349 -4.74 -28.71 12.16
C PHE A 349 -3.22 -28.82 12.37
N ASP A 350 -2.76 -28.95 13.61
CA ASP A 350 -1.34 -29.03 13.96
C ASP A 350 -1.07 -30.32 14.75
N PHE A 351 -0.30 -31.22 14.15
CA PHE A 351 -0.04 -32.57 14.66
C PHE A 351 1.45 -32.78 14.87
N LYS A 352 1.81 -33.45 15.96
CA LYS A 352 3.19 -33.92 16.18
C LYS A 352 3.49 -35.05 15.22
N LYS A 353 4.76 -35.22 14.85
CA LYS A 353 5.18 -36.37 14.05
C LYS A 353 4.76 -37.68 14.73
N GLY A 354 4.05 -38.53 13.99
CA GLY A 354 3.51 -39.82 14.47
C GLY A 354 2.22 -39.72 15.29
N GLU A 355 1.62 -38.54 15.39
CA GLU A 355 0.27 -38.38 15.96
C GLU A 355 -0.81 -38.75 14.93
N GLU A 356 -1.74 -39.62 15.31
CA GLU A 356 -2.89 -39.98 14.47
C GLU A 356 -3.73 -38.73 14.12
N ILE A 357 -4.15 -38.63 12.86
CA ILE A 357 -5.02 -37.56 12.35
C ILE A 357 -6.40 -38.13 12.03
N LYS A 358 -7.45 -37.67 12.73
CA LYS A 358 -8.83 -38.05 12.45
C LYS A 358 -9.47 -37.11 11.43
N ILE A 359 -9.95 -37.66 10.33
CA ILE A 359 -10.48 -36.93 9.19
C ILE A 359 -11.95 -37.27 9.04
N LYS A 360 -12.81 -36.27 9.08
CA LYS A 360 -14.24 -36.42 8.77
C LYS A 360 -14.57 -35.82 7.42
N ILE A 361 -15.32 -36.57 6.62
CA ILE A 361 -15.94 -36.10 5.39
C ILE A 361 -17.44 -35.99 5.65
N ILE A 362 -17.99 -34.80 5.43
CA ILE A 362 -19.37 -34.46 5.79
C ILE A 362 -20.08 -33.92 4.57
N ASN A 363 -21.27 -34.44 4.26
CA ASN A 363 -22.14 -33.82 3.27
C ASN A 363 -22.84 -32.62 3.90
N THR A 364 -22.37 -31.42 3.57
CA THR A 364 -22.93 -30.15 4.03
C THR A 364 -23.92 -29.53 3.03
N GLY A 365 -24.30 -30.28 1.99
CA GLY A 365 -25.32 -29.91 1.02
C GLY A 365 -26.72 -30.41 1.38
N THR A 366 -27.68 -30.13 0.51
CA THR A 366 -29.07 -30.62 0.59
C THR A 366 -29.36 -31.80 -0.38
N VAL A 367 -28.37 -32.25 -1.16
CA VAL A 367 -28.45 -33.40 -2.07
C VAL A 367 -27.43 -34.48 -1.73
N PRO A 368 -27.69 -35.77 -2.02
CA PRO A 368 -26.71 -36.84 -1.78
C PRO A 368 -25.49 -36.71 -2.68
N LEU A 369 -24.35 -37.21 -2.21
CA LEU A 369 -23.09 -37.25 -2.95
C LEU A 369 -22.69 -38.69 -3.24
N ILE A 370 -22.14 -38.93 -4.43
CA ILE A 370 -21.71 -40.23 -4.93
C ILE A 370 -20.18 -40.24 -5.08
N PHE A 371 -19.56 -41.33 -4.66
CA PHE A 371 -18.11 -41.54 -4.69
C PHE A 371 -17.79 -42.86 -5.40
N SER A 372 -16.66 -42.89 -6.11
CA SER A 372 -16.24 -44.06 -6.91
C SER A 372 -15.65 -45.21 -6.08
N ASP A 373 -15.44 -45.00 -4.78
CA ASP A 373 -14.79 -45.94 -3.88
C ASP A 373 -15.28 -45.75 -2.43
N ALA A 374 -15.02 -46.76 -1.60
CA ALA A 374 -15.36 -46.74 -0.18
C ALA A 374 -14.45 -45.82 0.68
N SER A 375 -13.48 -45.13 0.06
CA SER A 375 -12.71 -44.08 0.72
C SER A 375 -13.34 -42.69 0.57
N TYR A 376 -14.51 -42.59 -0.06
CA TYR A 376 -15.21 -41.33 -0.27
C TYR A 376 -14.31 -40.29 -0.97
N GLY A 377 -13.47 -40.76 -1.89
CA GLY A 377 -12.52 -39.94 -2.64
C GLY A 377 -11.45 -39.23 -1.78
N LEU A 378 -11.19 -39.72 -0.56
CA LEU A 378 -10.18 -39.17 0.35
C LEU A 378 -8.78 -39.30 -0.23
N ARG A 379 -8.07 -38.17 -0.33
CA ARG A 379 -6.69 -38.09 -0.79
C ARG A 379 -5.90 -37.13 0.08
N ILE A 380 -4.68 -37.51 0.44
CA ILE A 380 -3.74 -36.66 1.15
C ILE A 380 -2.54 -36.40 0.25
N THR A 381 -2.25 -35.13 -0.01
CA THR A 381 -1.17 -34.70 -0.90
C THR A 381 -0.23 -33.73 -0.19
N GLY A 382 1.04 -33.72 -0.56
CA GLY A 382 1.92 -32.59 -0.22
C GLY A 382 1.51 -31.31 -0.97
N LEU A 383 2.06 -30.16 -0.60
CA LEU A 383 1.79 -28.88 -1.30
C LEU A 383 2.23 -28.87 -2.79
N SER A 384 3.11 -29.78 -3.19
CA SER A 384 3.48 -29.99 -4.61
C SER A 384 2.40 -30.73 -5.42
N GLY A 385 1.30 -31.17 -4.79
CA GLY A 385 0.25 -31.97 -5.40
C GLY A 385 0.57 -33.47 -5.51
N ILE A 386 1.74 -33.90 -5.04
CA ILE A 386 2.13 -35.31 -5.01
C ILE A 386 1.23 -36.05 -4.02
N LEU A 387 0.60 -37.14 -4.49
CA LEU A 387 -0.21 -38.03 -3.67
C LEU A 387 0.67 -38.76 -2.66
N MET A 388 0.38 -38.55 -1.38
CA MET A 388 1.12 -39.14 -0.27
C MET A 388 0.36 -40.33 0.30
N TYR A 389 -0.95 -40.19 0.49
CA TYR A 389 -1.78 -41.23 1.09
C TYR A 389 -3.19 -41.26 0.49
N THR A 390 -3.73 -42.47 0.36
CA THR A 390 -5.14 -42.74 0.11
C THR A 390 -5.50 -44.02 0.88
N PRO A 391 -6.64 -44.10 1.58
CA PRO A 391 -7.04 -45.32 2.25
C PRO A 391 -7.16 -46.47 1.24
N THR A 392 -6.73 -47.68 1.63
CA THR A 392 -7.01 -48.88 0.84
C THR A 392 -8.50 -49.18 0.97
N SER A 393 -9.25 -49.05 -0.12
CA SER A 393 -10.71 -49.18 -0.14
C SER A 393 -11.17 -50.05 -1.32
N ALA A 394 -12.37 -50.65 -1.18
CA ALA A 394 -12.99 -51.38 -2.27
C ALA A 394 -13.47 -50.40 -3.36
N GLN A 395 -13.32 -50.79 -4.63
CA GLN A 395 -13.89 -50.07 -5.77
C GLN A 395 -15.40 -50.34 -5.87
N VAL A 396 -16.16 -49.70 -4.98
CA VAL A 396 -17.61 -49.75 -4.94
C VAL A 396 -18.15 -48.34 -4.86
N GLU A 397 -19.25 -48.10 -5.57
CA GLU A 397 -19.94 -46.83 -5.51
C GLU A 397 -20.49 -46.62 -4.09
N SER A 398 -20.12 -45.49 -3.47
CA SER A 398 -20.50 -45.14 -2.11
C SER A 398 -21.31 -43.86 -2.11
N GLU A 399 -22.38 -43.81 -1.32
CA GLU A 399 -23.27 -42.65 -1.20
C GLU A 399 -23.11 -42.00 0.19
N LEU A 400 -23.09 -40.66 0.23
CA LEU A 400 -23.13 -39.87 1.47
C LEU A 400 -24.36 -38.95 1.43
N LYS A 401 -25.36 -39.20 2.28
CA LYS A 401 -26.62 -38.42 2.28
C LYS A 401 -26.44 -37.07 2.98
N PRO A 402 -27.33 -36.09 2.76
CA PRO A 402 -27.27 -34.80 3.45
C PRO A 402 -27.14 -34.95 4.97
N ASN A 403 -26.16 -34.27 5.57
CA ASN A 403 -25.78 -34.33 6.98
C ASN A 403 -25.13 -35.64 7.46
N ASP A 404 -24.93 -36.65 6.59
CA ASP A 404 -24.14 -37.81 6.96
C ASP A 404 -22.65 -37.44 7.05
N GLU A 405 -21.94 -38.12 7.95
CA GLU A 405 -20.50 -38.02 8.11
C GLU A 405 -19.84 -39.40 8.09
N ILE A 406 -18.61 -39.45 7.56
CA ILE A 406 -17.74 -40.62 7.62
C ILE A 406 -16.37 -40.20 8.19
N GLU A 407 -15.79 -41.04 9.04
CA GLU A 407 -14.52 -40.79 9.72
C GLU A 407 -13.43 -41.74 9.22
N PHE A 408 -12.23 -41.20 9.03
CA PHE A 408 -11.00 -41.89 8.68
C PHE A 408 -9.90 -41.53 9.68
N SER A 409 -8.93 -42.42 9.87
CA SER A 409 -7.69 -42.14 10.60
C SER A 409 -6.50 -42.21 9.65
N TRP A 410 -5.52 -41.33 9.86
CA TRP A 410 -4.23 -41.38 9.18
C TRP A 410 -3.08 -41.24 10.18
N ASP A 411 -2.27 -42.30 10.30
CA ASP A 411 -1.11 -42.37 11.20
C ASP A 411 0.15 -41.66 10.65
N GLN A 412 -0.04 -40.76 9.68
CA GLN A 412 1.05 -40.06 8.99
C GLN A 412 2.00 -40.99 8.19
N ILE A 413 1.55 -42.20 7.84
CA ILE A 413 2.30 -43.13 6.99
C ILE A 413 1.82 -42.97 5.53
N LYS A 414 2.77 -42.79 4.61
CA LYS A 414 2.50 -42.67 3.18
C LYS A 414 2.16 -44.05 2.57
N ASN A 415 1.62 -44.04 1.36
CA ASN A 415 1.31 -45.28 0.62
C ASN A 415 2.55 -46.16 0.33
N ASP A 416 3.76 -45.59 0.31
CA ASP A 416 5.02 -46.33 0.14
C ASP A 416 5.56 -46.93 1.45
N GLY A 417 4.90 -46.66 2.58
CA GLY A 417 5.28 -47.15 3.91
C GLY A 417 6.20 -46.21 4.69
N ASP A 418 6.66 -45.11 4.09
CA ASP A 418 7.50 -44.13 4.78
C ASP A 418 6.68 -43.14 5.61
N ASP A 419 7.29 -42.61 6.66
CA ASP A 419 6.73 -41.49 7.42
C ASP A 419 6.50 -40.25 6.53
N ALA A 420 5.42 -39.53 6.80
CA ALA A 420 5.26 -38.14 6.42
C ALA A 420 6.38 -37.30 7.04
N LEU A 421 6.98 -36.44 6.22
CA LEU A 421 7.98 -35.48 6.68
C LEU A 421 7.29 -34.29 7.36
N GLU A 422 8.05 -33.52 8.14
CA GLU A 422 7.58 -32.25 8.68
C GLU A 422 7.15 -31.31 7.54
N GLY A 423 5.98 -30.68 7.66
CA GLY A 423 5.44 -29.80 6.61
C GLY A 423 3.91 -29.75 6.53
N LEU A 424 3.43 -29.11 5.47
CA LEU A 424 2.01 -28.90 5.19
C LEU A 424 1.46 -29.98 4.25
N TYR A 425 0.30 -30.52 4.61
CA TYR A 425 -0.40 -31.57 3.88
C TYR A 425 -1.84 -31.14 3.60
N LYS A 426 -2.26 -31.32 2.35
CA LYS A 426 -3.63 -31.07 1.90
C LYS A 426 -4.41 -32.38 1.98
N ILE A 427 -5.51 -32.36 2.71
CA ILE A 427 -6.47 -33.46 2.81
C ILE A 427 -7.69 -33.05 2.00
N SER A 428 -8.04 -33.84 1.01
CA SER A 428 -9.14 -33.54 0.08
C SER A 428 -10.08 -34.72 -0.07
N ALA A 429 -11.36 -34.43 -0.30
CA ALA A 429 -12.37 -35.40 -0.69
C ALA A 429 -13.02 -34.92 -1.98
N LYS A 430 -13.19 -35.86 -2.93
CA LYS A 430 -13.78 -35.59 -4.24
C LYS A 430 -14.90 -36.60 -4.50
N GLY A 431 -16.09 -36.09 -4.74
CA GLY A 431 -17.27 -36.85 -5.16
C GLY A 431 -17.98 -36.18 -6.32
N PHE A 432 -19.20 -36.65 -6.57
CA PHE A 432 -20.09 -36.16 -7.61
C PHE A 432 -21.49 -35.96 -7.02
N ASP A 433 -22.22 -34.97 -7.52
CA ASP A 433 -23.63 -34.81 -7.21
C ASP A 433 -24.51 -35.71 -8.12
N PRO A 434 -25.84 -35.75 -7.92
CA PRO A 434 -26.73 -36.58 -8.74
C PRO A 434 -26.80 -36.17 -10.21
N ALA A 435 -26.38 -34.95 -10.57
CA ALA A 435 -26.28 -34.49 -11.95
C ALA A 435 -24.96 -34.91 -12.62
N GLY A 436 -24.02 -35.45 -11.85
CA GLY A 436 -22.68 -35.84 -12.30
C GLY A 436 -21.65 -34.72 -12.22
N ASP A 437 -22.00 -33.58 -11.62
CA ASP A 437 -21.08 -32.47 -11.42
C ASP A 437 -20.11 -32.77 -10.29
N LYS A 438 -18.86 -32.39 -10.48
CA LYS A 438 -17.77 -32.68 -9.54
C LYS A 438 -17.89 -31.77 -8.31
N VAL A 439 -17.87 -32.39 -7.13
CA VAL A 439 -17.84 -31.70 -5.83
C VAL A 439 -16.53 -32.05 -5.13
N GLU A 440 -15.71 -31.05 -4.80
CA GLU A 440 -14.43 -31.26 -4.13
C GLU A 440 -14.21 -30.21 -3.04
N ARG A 441 -13.69 -30.67 -1.91
CA ARG A 441 -13.24 -29.78 -0.83
C ARG A 441 -11.96 -30.30 -0.24
N SER A 442 -11.20 -29.40 0.36
CA SER A 442 -9.97 -29.74 1.05
C SER A 442 -9.76 -28.91 2.29
N THR A 443 -8.99 -29.46 3.20
CA THR A 443 -8.39 -28.77 4.34
C THR A 443 -6.89 -29.00 4.36
N THR A 444 -6.16 -28.21 5.15
CA THR A 444 -4.70 -28.29 5.26
C THR A 444 -4.32 -28.53 6.71
N VAL A 445 -3.41 -29.47 6.95
CA VAL A 445 -2.84 -29.77 8.26
C VAL A 445 -1.31 -29.60 8.21
N THR A 446 -0.72 -29.31 9.36
CA THR A 446 0.73 -29.20 9.55
C THR A 446 1.21 -30.36 10.42
N ILE A 447 2.29 -31.02 9.99
CA ILE A 447 3.04 -31.99 10.80
C ILE A 447 4.33 -31.32 11.28
N TRP A 448 4.54 -31.27 12.60
CA TRP A 448 5.71 -30.65 13.23
C TRP A 448 6.42 -31.59 14.20
N LYS A 449 7.63 -31.21 14.61
CA LYS A 449 8.56 -32.05 15.37
C LYS A 449 8.17 -32.32 16.82
#